data_AF-A0A443S3R6-F1
#
_entry.id   AF-A0A443S3R6-F1
#
_cell.length_a   1.000
_cell.length_b   1.000
_cell.length_c   1.000
_cell.angle_alpha   90.00
_cell.angle_beta   90.00
_cell.angle_gamma   90.00
#
_symmetry.space_group_name_H-M   'P 1'
#
loop_
_entity.id
_entity.type
_entity.pdbx_description
1 polymer ?
#
loop_
_entity_poly.entity_id
_entity_poly.type
_entity_poly.pdbx_seq_one_letter_code
_entity_poly.pdbx_strand_id
1 'polypeptide(L)'
;MEEETIKTSLKRFIILFIYGSLLSLQIGCISEYAIIANILKNYYNISMNEVNIATVSGNVLNLFLLFPTSYSIKKFGVRKNIISSALLLFLGCVIKCISVQRHLYFVAVIGQLVTAVSFAFAVPLSLQLPGIWFPAKQISIAISAINSFMVLGGCVVAFAITQTVTAEDIETIDGQLRRFMIAQAAVAGVILFCVVLFFNEKPKYKPSISEKQAQNERKLITFWESVKRTLNKNFIL
;
A
#
# COMPACT_ATOMS: atom_id res chain seq x y z
N MET A 1 -38.54 -7.66 17.26
CA MET A 1 -37.90 -8.00 15.97
C MET A 1 -36.41 -7.94 16.19
N GLU A 2 -35.81 -9.09 16.51
CA GLU A 2 -34.37 -9.21 16.72
C GLU A 2 -33.64 -8.80 15.45
N GLU A 3 -32.83 -7.75 15.55
CA GLU A 3 -31.85 -7.41 14.52
C GLU A 3 -30.97 -8.64 14.32
N GLU A 4 -31.06 -9.27 13.13
CA GLU A 4 -30.07 -10.26 12.68
C GLU A 4 -28.73 -9.56 12.57
N THR A 5 -28.05 -9.49 13.72
CA THR A 5 -26.69 -9.03 13.86
C THR A 5 -25.85 -9.75 12.83
N ILE A 6 -25.03 -8.97 12.13
CA ILE A 6 -23.89 -9.50 11.42
C ILE A 6 -23.17 -10.46 12.36
N LYS A 7 -23.34 -11.78 12.16
CA LYS A 7 -22.53 -12.76 12.87
C LYS A 7 -21.08 -12.40 12.61
N THR A 8 -20.33 -12.19 13.68
CA THR A 8 -18.91 -11.87 13.74
C THR A 8 -18.11 -12.94 13.00
N SER A 9 -18.05 -12.84 11.66
CA SER A 9 -17.33 -13.80 10.86
C SER A 9 -15.85 -13.49 10.98
N LEU A 10 -15.05 -14.42 11.52
CA LEU A 10 -13.57 -14.34 11.57
C LEU A 10 -12.95 -13.95 10.22
N LYS A 11 -13.62 -14.28 9.12
CA LYS A 11 -13.26 -13.89 7.74
C LYS A 11 -13.05 -12.39 7.55
N ARG A 12 -13.80 -11.51 8.23
CA ARG A 12 -13.65 -10.04 8.15
C ARG A 12 -12.30 -9.58 8.67
N PHE A 13 -11.87 -10.16 9.80
CA PHE A 13 -10.57 -9.86 10.40
C PHE A 13 -9.42 -10.45 9.60
N ILE A 14 -9.58 -11.63 9.00
CA ILE A 14 -8.59 -12.21 8.08
C ILE A 14 -8.35 -11.28 6.89
N ILE A 15 -9.42 -10.76 6.28
CA ILE A 15 -9.31 -9.83 5.14
C ILE A 15 -8.64 -8.52 5.55
N LEU A 16 -9.01 -7.98 6.72
CA LEU A 16 -8.39 -6.78 7.27
C LEU A 16 -6.89 -6.98 7.55
N PHE A 17 -6.52 -8.15 8.08
CA PHE A 17 -5.13 -8.52 8.34
C PHE A 17 -4.33 -8.62 7.03
N ILE A 18 -4.82 -9.37 6.04
CA ILE A 18 -4.17 -9.50 4.72
C ILE A 18 -4.00 -8.13 4.05
N TYR A 19 -5.04 -7.30 4.10
CA TYR A 19 -5.01 -5.97 3.52
C TYR A 19 -4.05 -5.02 4.28
N GLY A 20 -4.03 -5.11 5.61
CA GLY A 20 -3.07 -4.42 6.45
C GLY A 20 -1.63 -4.82 6.12
N SER A 21 -1.36 -6.13 5.98
CA SER A 21 -0.05 -6.66 5.58
C SER A 21 0.37 -6.21 4.17
N LEU A 22 -0.57 -6.09 3.24
CA LEU A 22 -0.29 -5.53 1.92
C LEU A 22 0.21 -4.08 2.01
N LEU A 23 -0.52 -3.23 2.73
CA LEU A 23 -0.14 -1.82 2.94
C LEU A 23 1.17 -1.70 3.72
N SER A 24 1.38 -2.56 4.71
CA SER A 24 2.58 -2.59 5.54
C SER A 24 3.83 -2.88 4.71
N LEU A 25 3.74 -3.80 3.74
CA LEU A 25 4.84 -4.09 2.82
C LEU A 25 5.05 -2.94 1.84
N GLN A 26 3.97 -2.39 1.26
CA GLN A 26 4.06 -1.29 0.29
C GLN A 26 4.76 -0.05 0.85
N ILE A 27 4.40 0.38 2.06
CA ILE A 27 5.05 1.53 2.69
C ILE A 27 6.52 1.25 3.00
N GLY A 28 6.86 0.02 3.40
CA GLY A 28 8.24 -0.41 3.57
C GLY A 28 9.04 -0.31 2.27
N CYS A 29 8.51 -0.89 1.18
CA CYS A 29 9.14 -0.85 -0.14
C CYS A 29 9.34 0.56 -0.68
N ILE A 30 8.46 1.51 -0.34
CA ILE A 30 8.58 2.90 -0.80
C ILE A 30 9.63 3.65 0.02
N SER A 31 9.71 3.38 1.32
CA SER A 31 10.62 4.06 2.23
C SER A 31 12.06 3.52 2.20
N GLU A 32 12.27 2.30 1.68
CA GLU A 32 13.57 1.61 1.73
C GLU A 32 14.72 2.46 1.14
N TYR A 33 14.54 3.06 -0.03
CA TYR A 33 15.59 3.85 -0.70
C TYR A 33 15.91 5.16 0.02
N ALA A 34 14.94 5.73 0.75
CA ALA A 34 15.18 6.90 1.59
C ALA A 34 16.07 6.53 2.80
N ILE A 35 15.86 5.35 3.38
CA ILE A 35 16.54 4.88 4.59
C ILE A 35 18.01 4.55 4.30
N ILE A 36 18.26 3.85 3.19
CA ILE A 36 19.61 3.45 2.78
C ILE A 36 20.22 4.39 1.73
N ALA A 37 19.78 5.65 1.65
CA ALA A 37 20.20 6.59 0.60
C ALA A 37 21.72 6.77 0.50
N ASN A 38 22.41 6.88 1.66
CA ASN A 38 23.87 7.01 1.70
C ASN A 38 24.59 5.75 1.21
N ILE A 39 24.03 4.57 1.52
CA ILE A 39 24.58 3.29 1.08
C ILE A 39 24.39 3.13 -0.43
N LEU A 40 23.19 3.47 -0.94
CA LEU A 40 22.90 3.45 -2.39
C LEU A 40 23.78 4.42 -3.17
N LYS A 41 24.03 5.61 -2.63
CA LYS A 41 24.96 6.59 -3.20
C LYS A 41 26.35 5.97 -3.40
N ASN A 42 26.91 5.37 -2.35
CA ASN A 42 28.23 4.73 -2.40
C ASN A 42 28.23 3.47 -3.28
N TYR A 43 27.15 2.70 -3.24
CA TYR A 43 27.00 1.46 -3.99
C TYR A 43 26.89 1.72 -5.49
N TYR A 44 25.99 2.59 -5.94
CA TYR A 44 25.81 2.93 -7.36
C TYR A 44 26.80 3.98 -7.87
N ASN A 45 27.63 4.57 -7.00
CA ASN A 45 28.55 5.68 -7.30
C ASN A 45 27.85 6.87 -8.00
N ILE A 46 26.66 7.21 -7.52
CA ILE A 46 25.79 8.27 -8.05
C ILE A 46 25.72 9.47 -7.10
N SER A 47 25.24 10.60 -7.59
CA SER A 47 25.04 11.77 -6.74
C SER A 47 23.88 11.56 -5.74
N MET A 48 23.96 12.21 -4.58
CA MET A 48 22.87 12.18 -3.59
C MET A 48 21.58 12.78 -4.17
N ASN A 49 21.71 13.70 -5.12
CA ASN A 49 20.58 14.32 -5.80
C ASN A 49 19.79 13.29 -6.64
N GLU A 50 20.46 12.38 -7.34
CA GLU A 50 19.80 11.31 -8.10
C GLU A 50 19.01 10.38 -7.19
N VAL A 51 19.61 9.92 -6.09
CA VAL A 51 18.94 9.08 -5.08
C VAL A 51 17.68 9.77 -4.53
N ASN A 52 17.77 11.07 -4.26
CA ASN A 52 16.64 11.86 -3.78
C ASN A 52 15.56 12.01 -4.85
N ILE A 53 15.92 12.27 -6.11
CA ILE A 53 14.96 12.37 -7.22
C ILE A 53 14.21 11.05 -7.37
N ALA A 54 14.89 9.90 -7.31
CA ALA A 54 14.23 8.60 -7.36
C ALA A 54 13.23 8.41 -6.20
N THR A 55 13.63 8.75 -4.98
CA THR A 55 12.79 8.63 -3.79
C THR A 55 11.57 9.55 -3.86
N VAL A 56 11.79 10.82 -4.23
CA VAL A 56 10.73 11.83 -4.33
C VAL A 56 9.79 11.54 -5.49
N SER A 57 10.30 11.06 -6.63
CA SER A 57 9.48 10.74 -7.82
C SER A 57 8.38 9.72 -7.52
N GLY A 58 8.66 8.70 -6.72
CA GLY A 58 7.65 7.73 -6.28
C GLY A 58 6.54 8.37 -5.44
N ASN A 59 6.91 9.23 -4.49
CA ASN A 59 5.94 9.93 -3.64
C ASN A 59 5.08 10.94 -4.42
N VAL A 60 5.70 11.69 -5.33
CA VAL A 60 5.01 12.64 -6.22
C VAL A 60 4.05 11.90 -7.14
N LEU A 61 4.48 10.78 -7.73
CA LEU A 61 3.63 9.97 -8.61
C LEU A 61 2.37 9.47 -7.89
N ASN A 62 2.49 9.06 -6.62
CA ASN A 62 1.36 8.66 -5.80
C ASN A 62 0.32 9.78 -5.63
N LEU A 63 0.77 11.03 -5.40
CA LEU A 63 -0.13 12.19 -5.27
C LEU A 63 -0.95 12.42 -6.56
N PHE A 64 -0.31 12.34 -7.72
CA PHE A 64 -1.01 12.47 -9.01
C PHE A 64 -1.95 11.30 -9.29
N LEU A 65 -1.57 10.08 -8.89
CA LEU A 65 -2.36 8.87 -9.10
C LEU A 65 -3.56 8.73 -8.15
N LEU A 66 -3.72 9.61 -7.17
CA LEU A 66 -4.88 9.62 -6.27
C LEU A 66 -6.21 9.76 -7.05
N PHE A 67 -6.25 10.64 -8.06
CA PHE A 67 -7.46 10.88 -8.85
C PHE A 67 -7.80 9.71 -9.79
N PRO A 68 -6.87 9.21 -10.63
CA PRO A 68 -7.12 8.03 -11.47
C PRO A 68 -7.51 6.80 -10.66
N THR A 69 -6.86 6.58 -9.51
CA THR A 69 -7.19 5.45 -8.64
C THR A 69 -8.62 5.53 -8.13
N SER A 70 -9.04 6.70 -7.65
CA SER A 70 -10.40 6.91 -7.14
C SER A 70 -11.47 6.64 -8.21
N TYR A 71 -11.18 6.99 -9.47
CA TYR A 71 -12.03 6.65 -10.61
C TYR A 71 -12.01 5.14 -10.91
N SER A 72 -10.83 4.51 -10.91
CA SER A 72 -10.66 3.06 -11.13
C SER A 72 -11.44 2.23 -10.11
N ILE A 73 -11.44 2.63 -8.83
CA ILE A 73 -12.18 1.95 -7.77
C ILE A 73 -13.69 1.99 -8.03
N LYS A 74 -14.22 3.14 -8.46
CA LYS A 74 -15.65 3.28 -8.80
C LYS A 74 -16.05 2.42 -10.00
N LYS A 75 -15.20 2.32 -11.02
CA LYS A 75 -15.51 1.60 -12.27
C LYS A 75 -15.29 0.09 -12.19
N PHE A 76 -14.19 -0.35 -11.58
CA PHE A 76 -13.76 -1.76 -11.60
C PHE A 76 -14.02 -2.52 -10.31
N GLY A 77 -14.44 -1.84 -9.23
CA GLY A 77 -14.73 -2.46 -7.94
C GLY A 77 -13.49 -2.70 -7.08
N VAL A 78 -13.71 -3.04 -5.82
CA VAL A 78 -12.64 -3.10 -4.80
C VAL A 78 -11.72 -4.31 -4.98
N ARG A 79 -12.28 -5.49 -5.31
CA ARG A 79 -11.49 -6.73 -5.45
C ARG A 79 -10.46 -6.62 -6.58
N LYS A 80 -10.87 -6.15 -7.76
CA LYS A 80 -9.98 -6.04 -8.92
C LYS A 80 -8.85 -5.05 -8.66
N ASN A 81 -9.13 -3.93 -8.00
CA ASN A 81 -8.09 -2.95 -7.65
C ASN A 81 -7.10 -3.50 -6.61
N ILE A 82 -7.53 -4.28 -5.62
CA ILE A 82 -6.63 -4.88 -4.63
C ILE A 82 -5.76 -5.97 -5.24
N ILE A 83 -6.31 -6.82 -6.11
CA ILE A 83 -5.53 -7.81 -6.85
C ILE A 83 -4.52 -7.10 -7.76
N SER A 84 -4.95 -6.07 -8.50
CA SER A 84 -4.05 -5.27 -9.35
C SER A 84 -2.94 -4.61 -8.54
N SER A 85 -3.26 -4.07 -7.36
CA SER A 85 -2.28 -3.50 -6.44
C SER A 85 -1.28 -4.55 -5.97
N ALA A 86 -1.74 -5.70 -5.48
CA ALA A 86 -0.85 -6.78 -5.05
C ALA A 86 0.04 -7.31 -6.20
N LEU A 87 -0.47 -7.37 -7.43
CA LEU A 87 0.30 -7.74 -8.62
C LEU A 87 1.38 -6.71 -8.94
N LEU A 88 1.03 -5.42 -8.91
CA LEU A 88 1.98 -4.33 -9.13
C LEU A 88 3.07 -4.32 -8.06
N LEU A 89 2.72 -4.57 -6.78
CA LEU A 89 3.71 -4.70 -5.71
C LEU A 89 4.69 -5.83 -6.00
N PHE A 90 4.18 -7.02 -6.33
CA PHE A 90 5.01 -8.18 -6.64
C PHE A 90 5.94 -7.90 -7.83
N LEU A 91 5.41 -7.35 -8.93
CA LEU A 91 6.20 -6.96 -10.09
C LEU A 91 7.28 -5.94 -9.73
N GLY A 92 6.93 -4.92 -8.94
CA GLY A 92 7.87 -3.92 -8.45
C GLY A 92 9.00 -4.55 -7.64
N CYS A 93 8.69 -5.45 -6.71
CA CYS A 93 9.69 -6.17 -5.93
C CYS A 93 10.59 -7.08 -6.79
N VAL A 94 10.03 -7.76 -7.79
CA VAL A 94 10.81 -8.58 -8.73
C VAL A 94 11.75 -7.72 -9.57
N ILE A 95 11.28 -6.58 -10.08
CA ILE A 95 12.12 -5.62 -10.81
C ILE A 95 13.27 -5.12 -9.92
N LYS A 96 12.98 -4.80 -8.65
CA LYS A 96 13.99 -4.41 -7.66
C LYS A 96 15.00 -5.52 -7.37
N CYS A 97 14.59 -6.79 -7.37
CA CYS A 97 15.51 -7.93 -7.24
C CYS A 97 16.49 -8.01 -8.43
N ILE A 98 16.02 -7.74 -9.64
CA ILE A 98 16.86 -7.75 -10.85
C ILE A 98 17.83 -6.56 -10.83
N SER A 99 17.41 -5.44 -10.25
CA SER A 99 18.19 -4.20 -10.20
C SER A 99 19.42 -4.22 -9.28
N VAL A 100 19.68 -5.30 -8.53
CA VAL A 100 20.76 -5.32 -7.52
C VAL A 100 22.17 -5.12 -8.14
N GLN A 101 22.30 -5.21 -9.47
CA GLN A 101 23.54 -4.91 -10.17
C GLN A 101 23.86 -3.42 -10.21
N ARG A 102 25.14 -3.10 -9.95
CA ARG A 102 25.69 -1.74 -9.79
C ARG A 102 25.43 -0.75 -10.94
N HIS A 103 25.14 -1.22 -12.15
CA HIS A 103 24.88 -0.39 -13.33
C HIS A 103 23.38 -0.24 -13.66
N LEU A 104 22.50 -0.96 -12.95
CA LEU A 104 21.06 -1.02 -13.23
C LEU A 104 20.25 -0.04 -12.38
N TYR A 105 20.82 1.08 -11.96
CA TYR A 105 20.12 2.10 -11.16
C TYR A 105 18.76 2.51 -11.78
N PHE A 106 18.71 2.65 -13.10
CA PHE A 106 17.46 2.97 -13.81
C PHE A 106 16.35 1.91 -13.60
N VAL A 107 16.73 0.63 -13.50
CA VAL A 107 15.81 -0.48 -13.21
C VAL A 107 15.28 -0.39 -11.77
N ALA A 108 16.11 0.04 -10.81
CA ALA A 108 15.69 0.30 -9.43
C ALA A 108 14.66 1.43 -9.38
N VAL A 109 14.87 2.51 -10.15
CA VAL A 109 13.91 3.61 -10.25
C VAL A 109 12.59 3.12 -10.84
N ILE A 110 12.61 2.32 -11.92
CA ILE A 110 11.39 1.72 -12.47
C ILE A 110 10.67 0.87 -11.42
N GLY A 111 11.41 0.02 -10.70
CA GLY A 111 10.87 -0.79 -9.62
C GLY A 111 10.21 0.07 -8.53
N GLN A 112 10.85 1.18 -8.14
CA GLN A 112 10.31 2.14 -7.19
C GLN A 112 9.00 2.76 -7.68
N LEU A 113 8.95 3.22 -8.92
CA LEU A 113 7.74 3.81 -9.52
C LEU A 113 6.61 2.78 -9.56
N VAL A 114 6.88 1.54 -9.96
CA VAL A 114 5.88 0.46 -9.98
C VAL A 114 5.34 0.17 -8.58
N THR A 115 6.20 0.13 -7.55
CA THR A 115 5.75 -0.02 -6.16
C THR A 115 4.95 1.19 -5.66
N ALA A 116 5.28 2.40 -6.12
CA ALA A 116 4.53 3.61 -5.80
C ALA A 116 3.13 3.61 -6.43
N VAL A 117 3.01 3.18 -7.69
CA VAL A 117 1.70 2.97 -8.35
C VAL A 117 0.89 1.95 -7.56
N SER A 118 1.49 0.82 -7.18
CA SER A 118 0.82 -0.18 -6.36
C SER A 118 0.21 0.41 -5.08
N PHE A 119 0.98 1.19 -4.33
CA PHE A 119 0.52 1.82 -3.09
C PHE A 119 -0.59 2.84 -3.34
N ALA A 120 -0.48 3.63 -4.42
CA ALA A 120 -1.53 4.58 -4.82
C ALA A 120 -2.89 3.89 -5.00
N PHE A 121 -2.90 2.69 -5.58
CA PHE A 121 -4.11 1.89 -5.77
C PHE A 121 -4.71 1.34 -4.47
N ALA A 122 -3.87 1.01 -3.49
CA ALA A 122 -4.33 0.45 -2.22
C ALA A 122 -4.79 1.55 -1.26
N VAL A 123 -4.01 2.60 -1.02
CA VAL A 123 -4.25 3.56 0.07
C VAL A 123 -5.70 4.07 0.17
N PRO A 124 -6.38 4.52 -0.90
CA PRO A 124 -7.75 5.00 -0.80
C PRO A 124 -8.75 3.93 -0.34
N LEU A 125 -8.45 2.66 -0.61
CA LEU A 125 -9.28 1.52 -0.20
C LEU A 125 -9.19 1.26 1.31
N SER A 126 -8.17 1.77 2.01
CA SER A 126 -8.06 1.64 3.48
C SER A 126 -9.24 2.28 4.22
N LEU A 127 -9.82 3.33 3.62
CA LEU A 127 -10.98 4.03 4.18
C LEU A 127 -12.31 3.42 3.70
N GLN A 128 -12.34 2.87 2.48
CA GLN A 128 -13.56 2.33 1.88
C GLN A 128 -13.84 0.88 2.29
N LEU A 129 -12.79 0.06 2.39
CA LEU A 129 -12.89 -1.38 2.65
C LEU A 129 -13.55 -1.68 4.00
N PRO A 130 -13.22 -0.98 5.12
CA PRO A 130 -13.92 -1.18 6.38
C PRO A 130 -15.41 -0.88 6.29
N GLY A 131 -15.81 0.11 5.50
CA GLY A 131 -17.21 0.44 5.28
C GLY A 131 -18.01 -0.65 4.58
N ILE A 132 -17.35 -1.59 3.89
CA ILE A 132 -17.97 -2.72 3.19
C ILE A 132 -18.05 -3.94 4.11
N TRP A 133 -17.07 -4.11 5.00
CA TRP A 133 -16.88 -5.33 5.80
C TRP A 133 -17.22 -5.19 7.28
N PHE A 134 -17.39 -3.98 7.83
CA PHE A 134 -17.65 -3.74 9.24
C PHE A 134 -18.92 -2.89 9.46
N PRO A 135 -19.65 -3.16 10.56
CA PRO A 135 -20.80 -2.33 10.95
C PRO A 135 -20.35 -0.92 11.33
N ALA A 136 -21.24 0.06 11.23
CA ALA A 136 -20.95 1.49 11.44
C ALA A 136 -20.14 1.79 12.72
N LYS A 137 -20.46 1.09 13.82
CA LYS A 137 -19.81 1.24 15.13
C LYS A 137 -18.35 0.79 15.18
N GLN A 138 -17.93 -0.11 14.29
CA GLN A 138 -16.59 -0.71 14.27
C GLN A 138 -15.70 -0.20 13.12
N ILE A 139 -16.23 0.61 12.21
CA ILE A 139 -15.49 1.11 11.04
C ILE A 139 -14.28 1.94 11.45
N SER A 140 -14.42 2.85 12.43
CA SER A 140 -13.30 3.66 12.91
C SER A 140 -12.19 2.81 13.49
N ILE A 141 -12.54 1.80 14.29
CA ILE A 141 -11.57 0.85 14.87
C ILE A 141 -10.86 0.06 13.76
N ALA A 142 -11.61 -0.42 12.76
CA ALA A 142 -11.05 -1.14 11.62
C ALA A 142 -10.10 -0.26 10.77
N ILE A 143 -10.47 1.00 10.52
CA ILE A 143 -9.61 1.97 9.84
C ILE A 143 -8.33 2.20 10.65
N SER A 144 -8.45 2.46 11.96
CA SER A 144 -7.29 2.67 12.82
C SER A 144 -6.38 1.45 12.84
N ALA A 145 -6.93 0.24 12.95
CA ALA A 145 -6.15 -1.00 12.91
C ALA A 145 -5.35 -1.13 11.61
N ILE A 146 -5.96 -0.90 10.45
CA ILE A 146 -5.28 -0.93 9.14
C ILE A 146 -4.13 0.08 9.10
N ASN A 147 -4.36 1.31 9.56
CA ASN A 147 -3.33 2.36 9.58
C ASN A 147 -2.18 2.00 10.53
N SER A 148 -2.47 1.42 11.69
CA SER A 148 -1.45 0.92 12.60
C SER A 148 -0.60 -0.18 11.95
N PHE A 149 -1.21 -1.14 11.25
CA PHE A 149 -0.47 -2.17 10.50
C PHE A 149 0.46 -1.55 9.44
N MET A 150 -0.03 -0.54 8.72
CA MET A 150 0.77 0.18 7.73
C MET A 150 2.00 0.81 8.38
N VAL A 151 1.82 1.63 9.42
CA VAL A 151 2.93 2.31 10.11
C VAL A 151 3.93 1.31 10.69
N LEU A 152 3.45 0.27 11.37
CA LEU A 152 4.30 -0.78 11.94
C LEU A 152 5.11 -1.50 10.85
N GLY A 153 4.50 -1.77 9.69
CA GLY A 153 5.21 -2.34 8.54
C GLY A 153 6.39 -1.50 8.09
N GLY A 154 6.18 -0.18 7.96
CA GLY A 154 7.24 0.74 7.60
C GLY A 154 8.41 0.70 8.60
N CYS A 155 8.11 0.70 9.90
CA CYS A 155 9.14 0.60 10.95
C CYS A 155 9.89 -0.74 10.91
N VAL A 156 9.18 -1.86 10.73
CA VAL A 156 9.79 -3.20 10.66
C VAL A 156 10.71 -3.31 9.45
N VAL A 157 10.27 -2.85 8.28
CA VAL A 157 11.08 -2.84 7.06
C VAL A 157 12.30 -1.93 7.22
N ALA A 158 12.12 -0.75 7.83
CA ALA A 158 13.21 0.17 8.11
C ALA A 158 14.27 -0.43 9.03
N PHE A 159 13.84 -1.10 10.09
CA PHE A 159 14.75 -1.79 10.99
C PHE A 159 15.44 -2.96 10.28
N ALA A 160 14.69 -3.77 9.54
CA ALA A 160 15.22 -4.93 8.82
C ALA A 160 16.29 -4.55 7.79
N ILE A 161 16.06 -3.51 6.99
CA ILE A 161 17.05 -3.08 5.98
C ILE A 161 18.29 -2.48 6.65
N THR A 162 18.14 -1.73 7.74
CA THR A 162 19.26 -1.13 8.47
C THR A 162 20.12 -2.18 9.17
N GLN A 163 19.52 -3.24 9.70
CA GLN A 163 20.25 -4.34 10.34
C GLN A 163 20.89 -5.31 9.34
N THR A 164 20.29 -5.47 8.16
CA THR A 164 20.81 -6.39 7.13
C THR A 164 21.89 -5.76 6.27
N VAL A 165 21.83 -4.45 6.03
CA VAL A 165 22.78 -3.70 5.21
C VAL A 165 23.67 -2.86 6.12
N THR A 166 24.72 -3.48 6.67
CA THR A 166 25.57 -2.91 7.73
C THR A 166 27.03 -2.66 7.32
N ALA A 167 27.45 -3.11 6.14
CA ALA A 167 28.86 -3.23 5.81
C ALA A 167 29.45 -2.03 5.04
N GLU A 168 30.75 -1.77 5.27
CA GLU A 168 31.57 -0.73 4.62
C GLU A 168 32.07 -1.17 3.23
N ASP A 169 32.08 -2.47 2.94
CA ASP A 169 32.60 -3.05 1.69
C ASP A 169 31.51 -3.28 0.63
N ILE A 170 31.82 -2.94 -0.63
CA ILE A 170 30.85 -2.97 -1.73
C ILE A 170 30.36 -4.39 -2.06
N GLU A 171 31.23 -5.41 -1.99
CA GLU A 171 30.85 -6.80 -2.32
C GLU A 171 29.91 -7.42 -1.27
N THR A 172 30.05 -7.02 -0.01
CA THR A 172 29.16 -7.49 1.06
C THR A 172 27.80 -6.78 0.99
N ILE A 173 27.76 -5.51 0.57
CA ILE A 173 26.51 -4.77 0.30
C ILE A 173 25.69 -5.44 -0.82
N ASP A 174 26.29 -5.88 -1.92
CA ASP A 174 25.56 -6.58 -3.01
C ASP A 174 24.81 -7.81 -2.47
N GLY A 175 25.53 -8.67 -1.74
CA GLY A 175 24.96 -9.89 -1.18
C GLY A 175 23.86 -9.63 -0.16
N GLN A 176 24.04 -8.63 0.70
CA GLN A 176 23.06 -8.23 1.72
C GLN A 176 21.79 -7.64 1.07
N LEU A 177 21.96 -6.72 0.12
CA LEU A 177 20.85 -6.10 -0.60
C LEU A 177 20.08 -7.13 -1.44
N ARG A 178 20.79 -8.07 -2.08
CA ARG A 178 20.15 -9.17 -2.83
C ARG A 178 19.28 -10.05 -1.95
N ARG A 179 19.79 -10.45 -0.78
CA ARG A 179 19.03 -11.26 0.18
C ARG A 179 17.79 -10.51 0.67
N PHE A 180 17.93 -9.23 0.98
CA PHE A 180 16.81 -8.40 1.42
C PHE A 180 15.74 -8.26 0.33
N MET A 181 16.13 -7.95 -0.91
CA MET A 181 15.21 -7.80 -2.03
C MET A 181 14.49 -9.11 -2.37
N ILE A 182 15.20 -10.24 -2.37
CA ILE A 182 14.60 -11.57 -2.59
C ILE A 182 13.58 -11.89 -1.49
N ALA A 183 13.92 -11.64 -0.21
CA ALA A 183 13.01 -11.84 0.90
C ALA A 183 11.75 -10.97 0.74
N GLN A 184 11.91 -9.71 0.35
CA GLN A 184 10.81 -8.80 0.08
C GLN A 184 9.91 -9.27 -1.07
N ALA A 185 10.48 -9.75 -2.17
CA ALA A 185 9.73 -10.32 -3.28
C ALA A 185 9.00 -11.61 -2.90
N ALA A 186 9.60 -12.46 -2.07
CA ALA A 186 8.96 -13.67 -1.55
C ALA A 186 7.75 -13.31 -0.67
N VAL A 187 7.88 -12.34 0.24
CA VAL A 187 6.76 -11.86 1.08
C VAL A 187 5.67 -11.24 0.20
N ALA A 188 6.03 -10.44 -0.81
CA ALA A 188 5.07 -9.89 -1.76
C ALA A 188 4.30 -10.98 -2.52
N GLY A 189 4.98 -12.06 -2.92
CA GLY A 189 4.37 -13.21 -3.58
C GLY A 189 3.39 -13.96 -2.68
N VAL A 190 3.74 -14.17 -1.40
CA VAL A 190 2.84 -14.78 -0.41
C VAL A 190 1.61 -13.91 -0.18
N ILE A 191 1.78 -12.59 -0.05
CA ILE A 191 0.65 -11.66 0.10
C ILE A 191 -0.26 -11.69 -1.13
N LEU A 192 0.32 -11.65 -2.34
CA LEU A 192 -0.44 -11.77 -3.59
C LEU A 192 -1.27 -13.06 -3.63
N PHE A 193 -0.65 -14.19 -3.28
CA PHE A 193 -1.34 -15.47 -3.21
C PHE A 193 -2.49 -15.46 -2.20
N CYS A 194 -2.25 -14.91 -1.00
CA CYS A 194 -3.28 -14.75 0.04
C CYS A 194 -4.43 -13.84 -0.42
N VAL A 195 -4.13 -12.73 -1.11
CA VAL A 195 -5.13 -11.82 -1.67
C VAL A 195 -5.99 -12.55 -2.71
N VAL A 196 -5.39 -13.31 -3.63
CA VAL A 196 -6.15 -14.03 -4.67
C VAL A 196 -7.10 -15.07 -4.07
N LEU A 197 -6.64 -15.82 -3.06
CA LEU A 197 -7.42 -16.89 -2.44
C LEU A 197 -8.50 -16.40 -1.46
N PHE A 198 -8.14 -15.51 -0.53
CA PHE A 198 -9.01 -15.14 0.58
C PHE A 198 -9.84 -13.89 0.33
N PHE A 199 -9.43 -13.03 -0.61
CA PHE A 199 -10.08 -11.74 -0.84
C PHE A 199 -11.33 -11.92 -1.72
N ASN A 200 -12.50 -11.92 -1.08
CA ASN A 200 -13.78 -11.85 -1.78
C ASN A 200 -14.25 -10.40 -1.93
N GLU A 201 -15.02 -10.09 -2.97
CA GLU A 201 -15.38 -8.69 -3.28
C GLU A 201 -16.43 -8.12 -2.33
N LYS A 202 -17.30 -8.97 -1.79
CA LYS A 202 -18.33 -8.60 -0.83
C LYS A 202 -18.47 -9.68 0.24
N PRO A 203 -18.77 -9.33 1.50
CA PRO A 203 -19.16 -10.34 2.48
C PRO A 203 -20.37 -11.13 1.97
N LYS A 204 -20.38 -12.45 2.25
CA LYS A 204 -21.48 -13.37 1.87
C LYS A 204 -22.84 -12.96 2.44
N TYR A 205 -22.86 -12.14 3.50
CA TYR A 205 -24.06 -11.65 4.16
C TYR A 205 -24.32 -10.19 3.78
N LYS A 206 -25.53 -9.91 3.30
CA LYS A 206 -25.96 -8.57 2.88
C LYS A 206 -25.93 -7.61 4.08
N PRO A 207 -25.47 -6.35 3.91
CA PRO A 207 -25.60 -5.32 4.94
C PRO A 207 -27.08 -5.09 5.27
N SER A 208 -27.37 -4.79 6.54
CA SER A 208 -28.74 -4.51 7.01
C SER A 208 -29.30 -3.26 6.29
N ILE A 209 -30.63 -3.08 6.32
CA ILE A 209 -31.28 -1.94 5.63
C ILE A 209 -30.74 -0.59 6.15
N SER A 210 -30.54 -0.48 7.46
CA SER A 210 -29.94 0.69 8.12
C SER A 210 -28.48 0.91 7.71
N GLU A 211 -27.73 -0.17 7.49
CA GLU A 211 -26.32 -0.09 7.02
C GLU A 211 -26.23 0.27 5.53
N LYS A 212 -27.19 -0.15 4.71
CA LYS A 212 -27.29 0.33 3.31
C LYS A 212 -27.60 1.81 3.24
N GLN A 213 -28.44 2.31 4.15
CA GLN A 213 -28.79 3.72 4.22
C GLN A 213 -27.59 4.57 4.67
N ALA A 214 -26.86 4.13 5.69
CA ALA A 214 -25.60 4.74 6.12
C ALA A 214 -24.48 4.64 5.04
N GLN A 215 -24.41 3.54 4.28
CA GLN A 215 -23.51 3.44 3.13
C GLN A 215 -23.91 4.39 1.99
N ASN A 216 -25.22 4.58 1.75
CA ASN A 216 -25.70 5.53 0.74
C ASN A 216 -25.41 6.96 1.16
N GLU A 217 -25.64 7.33 2.41
CA GLU A 217 -25.27 8.65 2.96
C GLU A 217 -23.76 8.92 2.85
N ARG A 218 -22.92 7.90 3.01
CA ARG A 218 -21.47 8.01 2.79
C ARG A 218 -21.06 8.06 1.32
N LYS A 219 -21.79 7.36 0.43
CA LYS A 219 -21.59 7.43 -1.03
C LYS A 219 -22.06 8.75 -1.62
N LEU A 220 -23.00 9.43 -0.98
CA LEU A 220 -23.58 10.71 -1.41
C LEU A 220 -22.57 11.88 -1.35
N ILE A 221 -21.36 11.67 -0.82
CA ILE A 221 -20.28 12.64 -0.96
C ILE A 221 -19.44 12.24 -2.18
N THR A 222 -19.73 12.85 -3.32
CA THR A 222 -18.89 12.68 -4.51
C THR A 222 -17.53 13.31 -4.21
N PHE A 223 -16.41 12.62 -4.51
CA PHE A 223 -15.06 13.18 -4.35
C PHE A 223 -14.92 14.62 -4.92
N TRP A 224 -15.57 14.92 -6.04
CA TRP A 224 -15.64 16.27 -6.60
C TRP A 224 -16.43 17.27 -5.76
N GLU A 225 -17.48 16.85 -5.06
CA GLU A 225 -18.18 17.66 -4.07
C GLU A 225 -17.34 17.84 -2.81
N SER A 226 -16.54 16.84 -2.40
CA SER A 226 -15.54 17.01 -1.33
C SER A 226 -14.53 18.08 -1.72
N VAL A 227 -13.87 17.94 -2.88
CA VAL A 227 -12.88 18.91 -3.38
C VAL A 227 -13.50 20.31 -3.53
N LYS A 228 -14.71 20.41 -4.08
CA LYS A 228 -15.42 21.69 -4.20
C LYS A 228 -15.82 22.29 -2.84
N ARG A 229 -16.11 21.47 -1.83
CA ARG A 229 -16.33 21.90 -0.45
C ARG A 229 -15.04 22.32 0.25
N THR A 230 -13.92 21.65 0.02
CA THR A 230 -12.62 22.01 0.62
C THR A 230 -12.03 23.26 0.00
N LEU A 231 -12.31 23.51 -1.29
CA LEU A 231 -11.99 24.77 -1.99
C LEU A 231 -12.97 25.90 -1.69
N ASN A 232 -13.98 25.66 -0.85
CA ASN A 232 -14.90 26.71 -0.42
C ASN A 232 -14.19 27.65 0.57
N LYS A 233 -14.37 28.96 0.40
CA LYS A 233 -13.58 30.03 1.06
C LYS A 233 -13.54 29.99 2.59
N ASN A 234 -14.36 29.18 3.26
CA ASN A 234 -14.36 29.02 4.72
C ASN A 234 -13.19 28.18 5.27
N PHE A 235 -12.40 27.51 4.41
CA PHE A 235 -11.23 26.71 4.81
C PHE A 235 -9.87 27.39 4.54
N ILE A 236 -9.88 28.53 3.85
CA ILE A 236 -8.68 29.35 3.65
C ILE A 236 -8.73 30.42 4.76
N LEU A 237 -8.22 30.05 5.93
CA LEU A 237 -7.86 30.98 7.01
C LEU A 237 -6.40 31.39 6.82
#